data_AF-A0A7V4M4K4-F1
#
_entry.id   AF-A0A7V4M4K4-F1
#
_cell.length_a   1.000
_cell.length_b   1.000
_cell.length_c   1.000
_cell.angle_alpha   90.00
_cell.angle_beta   90.00
_cell.angle_gamma   90.00
#
_symmetry.space_group_name_H-M   'P 1'
#
loop_
_entity.id
_entity.type
_entity.pdbx_description
1 polymer ?
#
loop_
_entity_poly.entity_id
_entity_poly.type
_entity_poly.pdbx_seq_one_letter_code
_entity_poly.pdbx_strand_id
1 'polypeptide(L)'
;MRRPDAPSRPLPCFAVFNDYLILTTHQSLFEKVVATAEKPEQSLAAALDYKLVATRLARRSGGKKAALLGFQRPDEGLRFVYEMALSEQTRQQLKTQADRNPLFRTLDAALEQHPLPPFEVLQRYLAPGGSMLVDDETGLHYTNFTLRRK
;
A
#
# COMPACT_ATOMS: atom_id res chain seq x y z
N MET A 1 -13.85 3.60 31.69
CA MET A 1 -14.23 4.57 30.64
C MET A 1 -13.35 4.33 29.41
N ARG A 2 -13.94 3.95 28.27
CA ARG A 2 -13.21 3.73 27.00
C ARG A 2 -13.03 5.10 26.32
N ARG A 3 -11.80 5.48 25.93
CA ARG A 3 -11.60 6.69 25.13
C ARG A 3 -12.33 6.54 23.78
N PRO A 4 -13.14 7.51 23.35
CA PRO A 4 -13.91 7.42 22.11
C PRO A 4 -13.04 7.23 20.85
N ASP A 5 -11.77 7.69 20.88
CA ASP A 5 -10.85 7.64 19.74
C ASP A 5 -9.80 6.51 19.80
N ALA A 6 -9.96 5.52 20.68
CA ALA A 6 -9.03 4.40 20.74
C ALA A 6 -9.29 3.42 19.57
N PRO A 7 -8.27 3.07 18.74
CA PRO A 7 -8.47 2.11 17.65
C PRO A 7 -9.04 0.80 18.18
N SER A 8 -10.06 0.28 17.49
CA SER A 8 -10.74 -0.96 17.90
C SER A 8 -9.70 -2.08 18.02
N ARG A 9 -9.66 -2.77 19.16
CA ARG A 9 -8.76 -3.92 19.33
C ARG A 9 -9.05 -4.95 18.23
N PRO A 10 -8.02 -5.52 17.59
CA PRO A 10 -8.20 -6.59 16.64
C PRO A 10 -8.89 -7.76 17.35
N LEU A 11 -10.02 -8.20 16.81
CA LEU A 11 -10.72 -9.39 17.26
C LEU A 11 -10.66 -10.40 16.12
N PRO A 12 -10.20 -11.64 16.36
CA PRO A 12 -10.18 -12.63 15.31
C PRO A 12 -11.62 -12.90 14.84
N CYS A 13 -11.82 -12.81 13.53
CA CYS A 13 -13.08 -13.06 12.84
C CYS A 13 -12.83 -14.10 11.75
N PHE A 14 -13.72 -15.07 11.70
CA PHE A 14 -13.69 -16.19 10.76
C PHE A 14 -15.01 -16.19 10.00
N ALA A 15 -14.94 -16.37 8.68
CA ALA A 15 -16.15 -16.51 7.88
C ALA A 15 -15.87 -17.39 6.67
N VAL A 16 -16.87 -18.17 6.26
CA VAL A 16 -16.87 -18.83 4.96
C VAL A 16 -17.76 -18.00 4.05
N PHE A 17 -17.22 -17.55 2.93
CA PHE A 17 -17.95 -16.75 1.95
C PHE A 17 -17.64 -17.31 0.55
N ASN A 18 -18.69 -17.77 -0.14
CA ASN A 18 -18.57 -18.65 -1.31
C ASN A 18 -17.67 -19.86 -0.97
N ASP A 19 -16.67 -20.14 -1.82
CA ASP A 19 -15.73 -21.25 -1.66
C ASP A 19 -14.45 -20.86 -0.90
N TYR A 20 -14.44 -19.73 -0.18
CA TYR A 20 -13.26 -19.22 0.53
C TYR A 20 -13.47 -19.15 2.03
N LEU A 21 -12.46 -19.62 2.79
CA LEU A 21 -12.31 -19.35 4.21
C LEU A 21 -11.57 -18.02 4.39
N ILE A 22 -12.22 -17.06 5.06
CA ILE A 22 -11.69 -15.73 5.35
C ILE A 22 -11.31 -15.67 6.82
N LEU A 23 -10.08 -15.24 7.06
CA LEU A 23 -9.50 -15.00 8.38
C LEU A 23 -9.10 -13.53 8.47
N THR A 24 -9.68 -12.79 9.40
CA THR A 24 -9.38 -11.36 9.59
C THR A 24 -9.38 -10.99 11.06
N THR A 25 -8.75 -9.86 11.40
CA THR A 25 -8.76 -9.27 12.74
C THR A 25 -9.73 -8.09 12.86
N HIS A 26 -10.35 -7.70 11.75
CA HIS A 26 -11.28 -6.58 11.68
C HIS A 26 -12.51 -6.95 10.85
N GLN A 27 -13.69 -6.71 11.42
CA GLN A 27 -14.99 -6.90 10.75
C GLN A 27 -15.10 -6.07 9.46
N SER A 28 -14.56 -4.86 9.44
CA SER A 28 -14.58 -3.98 8.26
C SER A 28 -13.89 -4.58 7.03
N LEU A 29 -12.91 -5.48 7.23
CA LEU A 29 -12.29 -6.21 6.12
C LEU A 29 -13.22 -7.27 5.55
N PHE A 30 -14.02 -7.93 6.39
CA PHE A 30 -15.04 -8.88 5.92
C PHE A 30 -16.12 -8.17 5.10
N GLU A 31 -16.63 -7.04 5.58
CA GLU A 31 -17.60 -6.21 4.85
C GLU A 31 -17.05 -5.77 3.48
N LYS A 32 -15.77 -5.38 3.41
CA LYS A 32 -15.10 -5.07 2.14
C LYS A 32 -15.05 -6.26 1.19
N VAL A 33 -14.78 -7.47 1.67
CA VAL A 33 -14.76 -8.67 0.82
C VAL A 33 -16.14 -8.92 0.22
N VAL A 34 -17.19 -8.89 1.05
CA VAL A 34 -18.56 -9.09 0.59
C VAL A 34 -18.98 -7.99 -0.40
N ALA A 35 -18.73 -6.72 -0.06
CA ALA A 35 -19.05 -5.60 -0.94
C ALA A 35 -18.33 -5.67 -2.28
N THR A 36 -17.06 -6.11 -2.30
CA THR A 36 -16.29 -6.29 -3.54
C THR A 36 -16.82 -7.46 -4.37
N ALA A 37 -17.36 -8.50 -3.73
CA ALA A 37 -17.96 -9.62 -4.43
C ALA A 37 -19.32 -9.26 -5.06
N GLU A 38 -20.13 -8.42 -4.41
CA GLU A 38 -21.37 -7.89 -4.98
C GLU A 38 -21.12 -6.88 -6.11
N LYS A 39 -19.99 -6.16 -6.04
CA LYS A 39 -19.61 -5.12 -7.02
C LYS A 39 -18.23 -5.40 -7.63
N PRO A 40 -18.13 -6.37 -8.56
CA PRO A 40 -16.86 -6.76 -9.17
C PRO A 40 -16.09 -5.61 -9.83
N GLU A 41 -16.79 -4.57 -10.28
CA GLU A 41 -16.21 -3.35 -10.84
C GLU A 41 -15.35 -2.55 -9.84
N GLN A 42 -15.56 -2.74 -8.54
CA GLN A 42 -14.75 -2.13 -7.48
C GLN A 42 -13.55 -2.99 -7.07
N SER A 43 -13.40 -4.19 -7.65
CA SER A 43 -12.29 -5.08 -7.33
C SER A 43 -10.96 -4.56 -7.86
N LEU A 44 -9.86 -5.02 -7.24
CA LEU A 44 -8.51 -4.76 -7.74
C LEU A 44 -8.33 -5.25 -9.18
N ALA A 45 -8.94 -6.39 -9.53
CA ALA A 45 -8.89 -6.96 -10.88
C ALA A 45 -9.58 -6.05 -11.92
N ALA A 46 -10.59 -5.29 -11.51
CA ALA A 46 -11.28 -4.35 -12.38
C ALA A 46 -10.52 -3.04 -12.60
N ALA A 47 -9.60 -2.69 -11.70
CA ALA A 47 -8.85 -1.42 -11.76
C ALA A 47 -8.00 -1.29 -13.04
N LEU A 48 -8.03 -0.09 -13.64
CA LEU A 48 -7.40 0.18 -14.94
C LEU A 48 -5.89 -0.03 -14.91
N ASP A 49 -5.23 0.45 -13.86
CA ASP A 49 -3.79 0.32 -13.66
C ASP A 49 -3.36 -1.13 -13.40
N TYR A 50 -4.14 -1.89 -12.63
CA TYR A 50 -3.96 -3.32 -12.47
C TYR A 50 -4.03 -4.03 -13.83
N LYS A 51 -5.08 -3.78 -14.63
CA LYS A 51 -5.24 -4.35 -15.98
C LYS A 51 -4.06 -4.01 -16.90
N LEU A 52 -3.57 -2.77 -16.85
CA LEU A 52 -2.40 -2.33 -17.62
C LEU A 52 -1.12 -3.08 -17.21
N VAL A 53 -0.88 -3.20 -15.90
CA VAL A 53 0.26 -3.94 -15.35
C VAL A 53 0.16 -5.42 -15.69
N ALA A 54 -1.00 -6.05 -15.44
CA ALA A 54 -1.27 -7.46 -15.75
C ALA A 54 -1.06 -7.77 -17.24
N THR A 55 -1.55 -6.91 -18.14
CA THR A 55 -1.35 -7.06 -19.59
C THR A 55 0.13 -7.01 -19.96
N ARG A 56 0.91 -6.11 -19.33
CA ARG A 56 2.36 -6.05 -19.55
C ARG A 56 3.10 -7.27 -19.00
N LEU A 57 2.71 -7.76 -17.83
CA LEU A 57 3.28 -8.97 -17.23
C LEU A 57 3.03 -10.19 -18.13
N ALA A 58 1.79 -10.37 -18.60
CA ALA A 58 1.42 -11.46 -19.50
C ALA A 58 2.20 -11.44 -20.83
N ARG A 59 2.43 -10.25 -21.41
CA ARG A 59 3.26 -10.11 -22.62
C ARG A 59 4.72 -10.47 -22.36
N ARG A 60 5.26 -10.12 -21.18
CA ARG A 60 6.66 -10.39 -20.81
C ARG A 60 6.91 -11.85 -20.49
N SER A 61 5.91 -12.58 -20.00
CA SER A 61 6.06 -14.00 -19.70
C SER A 61 6.12 -14.87 -20.95
N GLY A 62 5.82 -14.33 -22.14
CA GLY A 62 5.83 -15.09 -23.38
C GLY A 62 4.88 -16.30 -23.37
N GLY A 63 3.83 -16.25 -22.54
CA GLY A 63 2.91 -17.38 -22.32
C GLY A 63 3.34 -18.36 -21.23
N LYS A 64 4.54 -18.22 -20.63
CA LYS A 64 4.92 -18.99 -19.43
C LYS A 64 4.02 -18.58 -18.25
N LYS A 65 3.64 -19.56 -17.42
CA LYS A 65 2.93 -19.30 -16.16
C LYS A 65 3.89 -18.66 -15.18
N ALA A 66 3.54 -17.49 -14.67
CA ALA A 66 4.25 -16.86 -13.56
C ALA A 66 4.03 -17.69 -12.28
N ALA A 67 5.11 -17.97 -11.55
CA ALA A 67 5.02 -18.52 -10.21
C ALA A 67 4.47 -17.48 -9.21
N LEU A 68 4.75 -16.20 -9.47
CA LEU A 68 4.25 -15.09 -8.66
C LEU A 68 3.98 -13.86 -9.54
N LEU A 69 2.88 -13.16 -9.25
CA LEU A 69 2.58 -11.84 -9.80
C LEU A 69 2.48 -10.83 -8.65
N GLY A 70 3.25 -9.76 -8.74
CA GLY A 70 3.18 -8.63 -7.84
C GLY A 70 2.56 -7.43 -8.53
N PHE A 71 1.72 -6.71 -7.81
CA PHE A 71 1.18 -5.40 -8.20
C PHE A 71 1.44 -4.41 -7.08
N GLN A 72 1.84 -3.19 -7.43
CA GLN A 72 2.14 -2.15 -6.45
C GLN A 72 1.65 -0.78 -6.92
N ARG A 73 1.06 -0.04 -5.97
CA ARG A 73 0.74 1.39 -6.05
C ARG A 73 1.57 2.14 -5.02
N PRO A 74 2.82 2.49 -5.36
CA PRO A 74 3.73 3.09 -4.39
C PRO A 74 3.25 4.46 -3.89
N ASP A 75 2.39 5.15 -4.64
CA ASP A 75 1.76 6.39 -4.22
C ASP A 75 0.76 6.20 -3.09
N GLU A 76 -0.08 5.16 -3.12
CA GLU A 76 -1.00 4.86 -2.01
C GLU A 76 -0.23 4.57 -0.71
N GLY A 77 0.82 3.74 -0.80
CA GLY A 77 1.65 3.39 0.36
C GLY A 77 2.40 4.60 0.93
N LEU A 78 3.05 5.39 0.07
CA LEU A 78 3.80 6.56 0.53
C LEU A 78 2.86 7.66 1.04
N ARG A 79 1.69 7.84 0.44
CA ARG A 79 0.70 8.85 0.89
C ARG A 79 0.33 8.64 2.34
N PHE A 80 0.05 7.41 2.74
CA PHE A 80 -0.29 7.10 4.13
C PHE A 80 0.84 7.52 5.09
N VAL A 81 2.09 7.16 4.77
CA VAL A 81 3.27 7.55 5.58
C VAL A 81 3.44 9.07 5.60
N TYR A 82 3.20 9.73 4.47
CA TYR A 82 3.34 11.17 4.31
C TYR A 82 2.33 11.95 5.15
N GLU A 83 1.05 11.54 5.07
CA GLU A 83 -0.04 12.14 5.85
C GLU A 83 0.20 11.95 7.35
N MET A 84 0.67 10.77 7.77
CA MET A 84 1.07 10.56 9.17
C MET A 84 2.20 11.49 9.60
N ALA A 85 3.24 11.65 8.77
CA ALA A 85 4.38 12.52 9.08
C ALA A 85 3.99 14.00 9.17
N LEU A 86 3.02 14.43 8.34
CA LEU A 86 2.52 15.81 8.33
C LEU A 86 1.40 16.07 9.36
N SER A 87 0.81 15.03 9.96
CA SER A 87 -0.28 15.22 10.92
C SER A 87 0.16 16.06 12.13
N GLU A 88 -0.72 16.96 12.57
CA GLU A 88 -0.48 17.82 13.73
C GLU A 88 -0.12 17.03 14.99
N GLN A 89 -0.74 15.86 15.17
CA GLN A 89 -0.43 14.97 16.28
C GLN A 89 1.01 14.46 16.22
N THR A 90 1.48 14.00 15.06
CA THR A 90 2.87 13.54 14.89
C THR A 90 3.86 14.69 15.05
N ARG A 91 3.56 15.88 14.50
CA ARG A 91 4.40 17.08 14.67
C ARG A 91 4.49 17.49 16.14
N GLN A 92 3.38 17.50 16.88
CA GLN A 92 3.37 17.83 18.29
C GLN A 92 4.11 16.78 19.15
N GLN A 93 3.98 15.49 18.81
CA GLN A 93 4.73 14.43 19.48
C GLN A 93 6.23 14.54 19.20
N LEU A 94 6.63 14.85 17.97
CA LEU A 94 8.03 15.06 17.60
C LEU A 94 8.62 16.23 18.39
N LYS A 95 7.91 17.36 18.50
CA LYS A 95 8.29 18.51 19.34
C LYS A 95 8.48 18.13 20.80
N THR A 96 7.53 17.39 21.36
CA THR A 96 7.60 16.92 22.76
C THR A 96 8.78 15.95 22.99
N GLN A 97 9.13 15.14 22.00
CA GLN A 97 10.24 14.19 22.09
C GLN A 97 11.60 14.80 21.74
N ALA A 98 11.64 15.89 20.97
CA ALA A 98 12.86 16.65 20.66
C ALA A 98 13.54 17.22 21.91
N ASP A 99 12.78 17.50 22.96
CA ASP A 99 13.33 17.89 24.27
C ASP A 99 14.11 16.76 24.94
N ARG A 100 13.78 15.51 24.61
CA ARG A 100 14.32 14.30 25.25
C ARG A 100 15.38 13.59 24.42
N ASN A 101 15.46 13.86 23.11
CA ASN A 101 16.39 13.19 22.20
C ASN A 101 16.97 14.15 21.15
N PRO A 102 18.31 14.30 21.09
CA PRO A 102 18.98 15.11 20.08
C PRO A 102 18.63 14.75 18.63
N LEU A 103 18.38 13.46 18.33
CA LEU A 103 17.99 13.00 16.99
C LEU A 103 16.66 13.62 16.56
N PHE A 104 15.65 13.59 17.43
CA PHE A 104 14.33 14.14 17.15
C PHE A 104 14.35 15.65 17.05
N ARG A 105 15.23 16.33 17.81
CA ARG A 105 15.45 17.77 17.69
C ARG A 105 16.00 18.15 16.32
N THR A 106 17.01 17.42 15.83
CA THR A 106 17.57 17.65 14.49
C THR A 106 16.53 17.40 13.41
N LEU A 107 15.74 16.34 13.55
CA LEU A 107 14.67 16.01 12.60
C LEU A 107 13.56 17.08 12.58
N ASP A 108 13.12 17.56 13.74
CA ASP A 108 12.09 18.60 13.82
C ASP A 108 12.59 19.92 13.22
N ALA A 109 13.82 20.34 13.55
CA ALA A 109 14.44 21.54 12.99
C ALA A 109 14.60 21.44 11.47
N ALA A 110 14.99 20.27 10.95
CA ALA A 110 15.10 20.05 9.51
C ALA A 110 13.74 20.16 8.81
N LEU A 111 12.66 19.63 9.42
CA LEU A 111 11.31 19.74 8.88
C LEU A 111 10.72 21.16 8.97
N GLU A 112 11.14 21.96 9.96
CA GLU A 112 10.77 23.39 10.02
C GLU A 112 11.54 24.24 9.00
N GLN A 113 12.83 23.98 8.81
CA GLN A 113 13.66 24.70 7.83
C GLN A 113 13.35 24.29 6.38
N HIS A 114 12.98 23.03 6.18
CA HIS A 114 12.68 22.45 4.88
C HIS A 114 11.36 21.67 4.97
N PRO A 115 10.21 22.38 4.92
CA PRO A 115 8.91 21.72 4.95
C PRO A 115 8.80 20.75 3.77
N LEU A 116 8.22 19.58 4.04
CA LEU A 116 7.99 18.59 2.99
C LEU A 116 7.04 19.19 1.95
N PRO A 117 7.28 18.98 0.64
CA PRO A 117 6.45 19.56 -0.39
C PRO A 117 5.00 19.01 -0.35
N PRO A 118 4.06 19.54 -1.15
CA PRO A 118 2.81 18.83 -1.38
C PRO A 118 3.06 17.42 -1.92
N PHE A 119 2.27 16.42 -1.51
CA PHE A 119 2.50 15.03 -1.89
C PHE A 119 2.44 14.83 -3.41
N GLU A 120 1.66 15.65 -4.11
CA GLU A 120 1.52 15.69 -5.57
C GLU A 120 2.88 15.88 -6.27
N VAL A 121 3.81 16.59 -5.61
CA VAL A 121 5.16 16.77 -6.11
C VAL A 121 5.93 15.45 -6.16
N LEU A 122 5.76 14.59 -5.17
CA LEU A 122 6.38 13.26 -5.12
C LEU A 122 5.60 12.24 -5.94
N GLN A 123 4.28 12.34 -5.97
CA GLN A 123 3.39 11.40 -6.66
C GLN A 123 3.74 11.22 -8.14
N ARG A 124 4.27 12.26 -8.80
CA ARG A 124 4.73 12.20 -10.20
C ARG A 124 5.80 11.13 -10.45
N TYR A 125 6.57 10.77 -9.42
CA TYR A 125 7.64 9.75 -9.48
C TYR A 125 7.18 8.36 -9.05
N LEU A 126 5.96 8.23 -8.55
CA LEU A 126 5.40 7.01 -7.97
C LEU A 126 4.40 6.38 -8.94
N ALA A 127 4.91 5.93 -10.08
CA ALA A 127 4.08 5.23 -11.05
C ALA A 127 3.75 3.81 -10.56
N PRO A 128 2.51 3.33 -10.80
CA PRO A 128 2.17 1.94 -10.55
C PRO A 128 3.14 0.99 -11.24
N GLY A 129 3.38 -0.16 -10.62
CA GLY A 129 4.35 -1.14 -11.10
C GLY A 129 3.87 -2.57 -10.91
N GLY A 130 4.61 -3.48 -11.51
CA GLY A 130 4.39 -4.90 -11.37
C GLY A 130 5.67 -5.67 -11.31
N SER A 131 5.61 -6.82 -10.65
CA SER A 131 6.69 -7.80 -10.62
C SER A 131 6.19 -9.18 -11.02
N MET A 132 7.10 -9.99 -11.53
CA MET A 132 6.84 -11.37 -11.90
C MET A 132 8.02 -12.24 -11.53
N LEU A 133 7.72 -13.43 -11.01
CA LEU A 133 8.67 -14.52 -10.88
C LEU A 133 8.31 -15.60 -11.90
N VAL A 134 9.27 -15.97 -12.75
CA VAL A 134 9.14 -17.11 -13.68
C VAL A 134 10.12 -18.18 -13.25
N ASP A 135 9.65 -19.43 -13.22
CA ASP A 135 10.47 -20.60 -13.02
C ASP A 135 10.65 -21.29 -14.38
N ASP A 136 11.90 -21.42 -14.84
CA ASP A 136 12.23 -22.16 -16.06
C ASP A 136 13.51 -22.99 -15.92
N GLU A 137 13.93 -23.65 -17.00
CA GLU A 137 15.10 -24.55 -17.03
C GLU A 137 16.40 -23.89 -16.56
N THR A 138 16.47 -22.55 -16.59
CA THR A 138 17.65 -21.77 -16.15
C THR A 138 17.52 -21.23 -14.73
N GLY A 139 16.38 -21.49 -14.06
CA GLY A 139 16.11 -21.14 -12.67
C GLY A 139 15.00 -20.10 -12.49
N LEU A 140 15.05 -19.41 -11.34
CA LEU A 140 14.07 -18.40 -10.96
C LEU A 140 14.45 -17.01 -11.48
N HIS A 141 13.58 -16.42 -12.30
CA HIS A 141 13.76 -15.10 -12.90
C HIS A 141 12.80 -14.10 -12.30
N TYR A 142 13.33 -13.14 -11.55
CA TYR A 142 12.56 -12.03 -11.00
C TYR A 142 12.67 -10.79 -11.89
N THR A 143 11.54 -10.29 -12.36
CA THR A 143 11.46 -9.03 -13.10
C THR A 143 10.55 -8.06 -12.36
N ASN A 144 11.01 -6.82 -12.17
CA ASN A 144 10.20 -5.73 -11.63
C ASN A 144 10.25 -4.54 -12.59
N PHE A 145 9.13 -3.82 -12.72
CA PHE A 145 9.07 -2.59 -13.51
C PHE A 145 8.00 -1.63 -12.98
N THR A 146 8.16 -0.36 -13.32
CA THR A 146 7.14 0.67 -13.15
C THR A 146 6.61 1.12 -14.51
N LEU A 147 5.36 1.59 -14.55
CA LEU A 147 4.81 2.22 -15.74
C LEU A 147 5.44 3.61 -15.93
N ARG A 148 5.58 4.06 -17.18
CA ARG A 148 5.94 5.45 -17.45
C ARG A 148 4.67 6.29 -17.33
N ARG A 149 4.63 7.28 -16.43
CA ARG A 149 3.57 8.31 -16.47
C ARG A 149 3.77 9.15 -17.75
N LYS A 150 2.67 9.43 -18.45
CA LYS A 150 2.67 10.39 -19.57
C LYS A 150 2.66 11.80 -19.02
#